data_AF-A0AAE1B2H4-F1
#
_entry.id   AF-A0AAE1B2H4-F1
#
_cell.length_a   1.000
_cell.length_b   1.000
_cell.length_c   1.000
_cell.angle_alpha   90.00
_cell.angle_beta   90.00
_cell.angle_gamma   90.00
#
_symmetry.space_group_name_H-M   'P 1'
#
loop_
_entity.id
_entity.type
_entity.pdbx_description
1 polymer ?
#
loop_
_entity_poly.entity_id
_entity_poly.type
_entity_poly.pdbx_seq_one_letter_code
_entity_poly.pdbx_strand_id
1 'polypeptide(L)' 'MVPCTDFLTPRWLIAKMVRFRKAAEDLVYLARGENAGRGWKMADGREASFDDISVFVIPLHQCLSANRKKNPKLSGPVAR' A
#
# COMPACT_ATOMS: atom_id res chain seq x y z
N MET A 1 -22.18 -10.17 5.06
CA MET A 1 -20.95 -9.36 4.95
C MET A 1 -21.12 -8.48 3.73
N VAL A 2 -21.48 -7.21 3.92
CA VAL A 2 -21.75 -6.27 2.82
C VAL A 2 -20.40 -5.78 2.30
N PRO A 3 -20.09 -5.86 1.00
CA PRO A 3 -18.86 -5.27 0.49
C PRO A 3 -18.97 -3.75 0.61
N CYS A 4 -18.05 -3.13 1.35
CA CYS A 4 -17.82 -1.68 1.32
C CYS A 4 -17.29 -1.28 -0.06
N THR A 5 -18.16 -1.21 -1.05
CA THR A 5 -17.88 -0.55 -2.33
C THR A 5 -19.04 0.36 -2.65
N ASP A 6 -19.04 1.53 -2.00
CA ASP A 6 -19.89 2.64 -2.40
C ASP A 6 -19.52 3.08 -3.82
N PHE A 7 -20.56 3.35 -4.61
CA PHE A 7 -20.57 3.57 -6.06
C PHE A 7 -19.80 4.81 -6.57
N LEU A 8 -18.94 5.42 -5.74
CA LEU A 8 -18.27 6.70 -6.02
C LEU A 8 -16.74 6.65 -5.94
N THR A 9 -16.13 5.48 -5.72
CA THR A 9 -14.66 5.40 -5.70
C THR A 9 -14.08 5.45 -7.14
N PRO A 10 -13.19 6.40 -7.46
CA PRO A 10 -12.59 6.45 -8.78
C PRO A 10 -11.81 5.17 -9.08
N ARG A 11 -11.87 4.66 -10.32
CA ARG A 11 -11.12 3.45 -10.73
C ARG A 11 -9.62 3.53 -10.41
N TRP A 12 -9.01 4.72 -10.47
CA TRP A 12 -7.60 4.91 -10.12
C TRP A 12 -7.32 4.76 -8.62
N LEU A 13 -8.31 5.07 -7.76
CA LEU A 13 -8.22 4.87 -6.32
C LEU A 13 -8.33 3.37 -6.01
N ILE A 14 -9.26 2.67 -6.66
CA ILE A 14 -9.39 1.21 -6.56
C ILE A 14 -8.09 0.52 -6.97
N ALA A 15 -7.49 0.88 -8.11
CA ALA A 15 -6.22 0.31 -8.57
C ALA A 15 -5.05 0.58 -7.61
N LYS A 16 -5.03 1.73 -6.93
CA LYS A 16 -4.05 2.01 -5.86
C LYS A 16 -4.30 1.14 -4.62
N MET A 17 -5.54 1.02 -4.18
CA MET A 17 -5.90 0.18 -3.03
C MET A 17 -5.55 -1.29 -3.28
N VAL A 18 -5.77 -1.81 -4.49
CA VAL A 18 -5.37 -3.18 -4.87
C VAL A 18 -3.86 -3.38 -4.69
N ARG A 19 -3.03 -2.42 -5.11
CA ARG A 19 -1.57 -2.51 -4.93
C ARG A 19 -1.17 -2.50 -3.45
N PHE A 20 -1.77 -1.64 -2.64
CA PHE A 20 -1.46 -1.57 -1.20
C PHE A 20 -1.94 -2.81 -0.46
N ARG A 21 -3.12 -3.32 -0.81
CA ARG A 21 -3.63 -4.59 -0.30
C ARG A 21 -2.69 -5.74 -0.62
N LYS A 22 -2.28 -5.88 -1.89
CA LYS A 22 -1.35 -6.94 -2.28
C LYS A 22 -0.02 -6.85 -1.52
N ALA A 23 0.52 -5.64 -1.35
CA ALA A 23 1.74 -5.44 -0.57
C ALA A 23 1.57 -5.87 0.90
N ALA A 24 0.41 -5.60 1.51
CA ALA A 24 0.11 -6.05 2.86
C ALA A 24 0.00 -7.58 2.94
N GLU A 25 -0.70 -8.19 1.98
CA GLU A 25 -0.87 -9.65 1.90
C GLU A 25 0.46 -10.38 1.71
N ASP A 26 1.31 -9.88 0.80
CA ASP A 26 2.65 -10.43 0.57
C ASP A 26 3.49 -10.38 1.86
N LEU A 27 3.40 -9.31 2.65
CA LEU A 27 4.13 -9.18 3.92
C LEU A 27 3.58 -10.13 5.00
N VAL A 28 2.25 -10.28 5.10
CA VAL A 28 1.64 -11.26 6.01
C VAL A 28 2.08 -12.66 5.65
N TYR A 29 2.09 -13.02 4.37
CA TYR A 29 2.52 -14.33 3.91
C TYR A 29 3.98 -14.60 4.26
N LEU A 30 4.88 -13.63 4.01
CA LEU A 30 6.28 -13.73 4.40
C LEU A 30 6.47 -13.88 5.92
N ALA A 31 5.70 -13.13 6.72
CA ALA A 31 5.81 -13.17 8.18
C ALA A 31 5.17 -14.42 8.81
N ARG A 32 4.13 -14.98 8.19
CA ARG A 32 3.43 -16.18 8.68
C ARG A 32 4.14 -17.46 8.26
N GLY A 33 4.86 -17.45 7.14
CA GLY A 33 5.46 -18.64 6.56
C GLY A 33 4.43 -19.60 5.96
N GLU A 34 4.83 -20.84 5.73
CA GLU A 34 4.00 -21.86 5.09
C GLU A 34 3.45 -22.85 6.12
N ASN A 35 2.19 -23.25 5.94
CA ASN A 35 1.60 -24.31 6.75
C ASN A 35 1.84 -25.66 6.07
N ALA A 36 2.83 -26.42 6.56
CA ALA A 36 3.18 -27.73 6.02
C ALA A 36 2.35 -28.88 6.63
N GLY A 37 1.16 -28.60 7.17
CA GLY A 37 0.27 -29.58 7.81
C GLY A 37 0.71 -30.01 9.22
N ARG A 38 1.90 -29.61 9.67
CA ARG A 38 2.40 -29.79 11.05
C ARG A 38 2.71 -28.47 11.74
N GLY A 39 2.01 -27.41 11.35
CA GLY A 39 2.24 -26.05 11.85
C GLY A 39 2.87 -25.14 10.80
N TRP A 40 2.96 -23.86 11.17
CA TRP A 40 3.51 -22.81 10.33
C TRP A 40 5.03 -22.77 10.47
N LYS A 41 5.73 -22.77 9.33
CA LYS A 41 7.19 -22.71 9.28
C LYS A 41 7.67 -21.60 8.36
N MET A 42 8.74 -20.94 8.77
CA MET A 42 9.46 -19.97 7.96
C MET A 42 10.23 -20.68 6.84
N ALA A 43 10.68 -19.93 5.83
CA ALA A 43 11.45 -20.46 4.69
C ALA A 43 12.79 -21.11 5.10
N ASP A 44 13.34 -20.74 6.27
CA ASP A 44 14.55 -21.32 6.84
C ASP A 44 14.27 -22.54 7.75
N GLY A 45 13.01 -23.00 7.82
CA GLY A 45 12.58 -24.18 8.56
C GLY A 45 12.31 -23.94 10.04
N ARG A 46 12.52 -22.72 10.56
CA ARG A 46 12.16 -22.34 11.93
C ARG A 46 10.64 -22.27 12.09
N GLU A 47 10.17 -22.45 13.33
CA GLU A 47 8.76 -22.24 13.65
C GLU A 47 8.37 -20.79 13.40
N ALA A 48 7.23 -20.59 12.74
CA ALA A 48 6.70 -19.26 12.50
C ALA A 48 5.90 -18.77 13.72
N SER A 49 5.61 -17.46 13.74
CA SER A 49 4.78 -16.89 14.80
C SER A 49 3.35 -17.44 14.73
N PHE A 50 2.81 -17.81 15.89
CA PHE A 50 1.43 -18.24 16.04
C PHE A 50 0.47 -17.08 16.39
N ASP A 51 1.02 -15.93 16.78
CA ASP A 51 0.25 -14.75 17.15
C ASP A 51 -0.45 -14.09 15.95
N ASP A 52 -1.38 -13.18 16.25
CA ASP A 52 -2.06 -12.38 15.25
C ASP A 52 -1.08 -11.40 14.57
N ILE A 53 -1.18 -11.28 13.24
CA ILE A 53 -0.32 -10.41 12.42
C ILE A 53 -1.15 -9.23 11.90
N SER A 54 -0.74 -8.01 12.24
CA SER A 54 -1.31 -6.77 11.72
C SER A 54 -0.32 -6.03 10.83
N VAL A 55 -0.76 -5.55 9.67
CA VAL A 55 0.08 -4.84 8.69
C VAL A 55 -0.58 -3.54 8.26
N PHE A 56 0.21 -2.46 8.22
CA PHE A 56 -0.20 -1.14 7.73
C PHE A 56 0.67 -0.73 6.53
N VAL A 57 0.04 -0.25 5.46
CA VAL A 57 0.73 0.25 4.26
C VAL A 57 0.48 1.75 4.13
N ILE A 58 1.55 2.56 4.22
CA ILE A 58 1.47 4.02 4.21
C ILE A 58 2.15 4.56 2.94
N PRO A 59 1.39 5.02 1.92
CA PRO A 59 1.96 5.52 0.67
C PRO A 59 2.52 6.95 0.82
N LEU A 60 3.84 7.11 0.70
CA LEU A 60 4.52 8.40 0.91
C LEU A 60 4.39 9.40 -0.26
N HIS A 61 4.23 8.93 -1.49
CA HIS A 61 4.18 9.79 -2.69
C HIS A 61 3.08 10.86 -2.60
N GLN A 62 1.94 10.55 -2.02
CA GLN A 62 0.79 11.48 -1.95
C GLN A 62 1.08 12.66 -1.02
N CYS A 63 1.87 12.43 0.04
CA CYS A 63 2.33 13.47 0.97
C CYS A 63 3.38 14.40 0.33
N LEU A 64 4.27 13.86 -0.52
CA LEU A 64 5.35 14.63 -1.14
C LEU A 64 4.90 15.42 -2.38
N SER A 65 3.88 14.96 -3.11
CA SER A 65 3.31 15.70 -4.25
C SER A 65 2.59 17.00 -3.87
N ALA A 66 2.18 17.15 -2.61
CA ALA A 66 1.64 18.41 -2.09
C ALA A 66 2.71 19.52 -1.95
N ASN A 67 3.99 19.14 -1.88
CA ASN A 67 5.11 20.08 -1.68
C ASN A 67 5.81 20.52 -2.98
N ARG A 68 5.35 20.08 -4.16
CA ARG A 68 6.00 20.38 -5.45
C ARG A 68 5.43 21.60 -6.20
N LYS A 69 4.49 22.35 -5.62
CA LYS A 69 4.01 23.61 -6.21
C LYS A 69 4.59 24.80 -5.47
N LYS A 70 5.64 25.41 -6.03
CA LYS A 70 5.83 26.86 -6.18
C LYS A 70 7.15 27.12 -6.91
N ASN A 71 7.02 27.37 -8.22
CA ASN A 71 7.79 28.40 -8.92
C ASN A 71 6.92 28.82 -10.11
N PRO A 72 5.96 29.73 -9.91
CA PRO A 72 5.34 30.40 -11.04
C PRO A 72 6.44 31.24 -11.70
N LYS A 73 6.97 30.76 -12.84
CA LYS A 73 7.80 31.60 -13.71
C LYS A 73 6.91 32.74 -14.18
N LEU A 74 7.05 33.90 -13.55
CA LEU A 74 6.46 35.14 -14.00
C LEU A 74 7.28 35.62 -15.20
N SER A 75 6.93 35.17 -16.40
CA SER A 75 7.39 35.79 -17.64
C SER A 75 6.16 36.14 -18.47
N GLY A 76 5.51 37.23 -18.09
CA GLY A 76 4.64 37.96 -19.01
C GLY A 76 5.50 38.71 -20.04
N PRO A 77 4.96 39.00 -21.24
CA PRO A 77 5.71 39.72 -22.26
C PRO A 77 5.99 41.15 -21.80
N VAL A 78 7.25 41.57 -21.86
CA VAL A 78 7.62 42.98 -21.71
C VAL A 78 7.21 43.68 -23.00
N ALA A 79 6.11 44.43 -22.95
CA ALA A 79 5.76 45.38 -23.99
C ALA A 79 6.57 46.66 -23.77
N ARG A 80 7.46 46.99 -24.73
CA ARG A 80 7.80 48.35 -25.12
C ARG A 80 8.08 48.37 -26.61
#